data_AF-A0A812A0W8-F1
#
_entry.id   AF-A0A812A0W8-F1
#
_cell.length_a   1.000
_cell.length_b   1.000
_cell.length_c   1.000
_cell.angle_alpha   90.00
_cell.angle_beta   90.00
_cell.angle_gamma   90.00
#
_symmetry.space_group_name_H-M   'P 1'
#
loop_
_entity.id
_entity.type
_entity.pdbx_description
1 polymer ?
#
loop_
_entity_poly.entity_id
_entity_poly.type
_entity_poly.pdbx_seq_one_letter_code
_entity_poly.pdbx_strand_id
1 'polypeptide(L)'
;MGYVMNTGPELEFFLFEKEDGVPTTTPHDSGGYFDFPPIDLAEDIRRDIVIALEEMGFEIEASHHEVACGQHEIDFKYSDALSTADRVVIFKYVTKTIATNKNLHATFMPKPVFGASGSGMHINTSLFDKNNKNVFSDHDCDHGISDTARYFIGGLLTHIKAVTAITNPLVNSYKRLVSGYEAPVYITWSWANRSSLIRVPAARGSGTRIELRSPDPSCNPYLAFAAILASGLDGIKNKIDPGEPIEENIYEMDFHEITDAGIDTLPTSLSLALEYLESDAVVQAALGEHAYTAFMRVAAAEWEEYRVQVHQWELDRYLRLL
;
A
#
# COMPACT_ATOMS: atom_id res chain seq x y z
N MET A 1 -0.42 -0.06 25.63
CA MET A 1 0.24 1.28 25.73
C MET A 1 -0.74 2.44 25.80
N GLY A 2 -2.06 2.22 25.66
CA GLY A 2 -3.06 3.28 25.89
C GLY A 2 -3.31 4.19 24.69
N TYR A 3 -2.83 3.79 23.51
CA TYR A 3 -3.04 4.50 22.25
C TYR A 3 -4.22 3.92 21.45
N VAL A 4 -4.83 4.76 20.64
CA VAL A 4 -5.74 4.42 19.54
C VAL A 4 -5.02 4.70 18.23
N MET A 5 -5.01 3.73 17.31
CA MET A 5 -4.43 3.91 15.98
C MET A 5 -5.51 4.36 15.01
N ASN A 6 -5.25 5.49 14.36
CA ASN A 6 -6.04 5.97 13.23
C ASN A 6 -5.32 5.64 11.92
N THR A 7 -6.09 5.17 10.93
CA THR A 7 -5.59 4.87 9.58
C THR A 7 -6.42 5.57 8.50
N GLY A 8 -5.74 6.11 7.49
CA GLY A 8 -6.31 6.72 6.29
C GLY A 8 -5.69 6.09 5.03
N PRO A 9 -6.33 5.07 4.44
CA PRO A 9 -5.84 4.39 3.25
C PRO A 9 -6.26 5.14 1.98
N GLU A 10 -5.32 5.34 1.08
CA GLU A 10 -5.52 5.87 -0.28
C GLU A 10 -5.62 4.66 -1.20
N LEU A 11 -6.80 4.36 -1.78
CA LEU A 11 -7.02 3.14 -2.58
C LEU A 11 -7.09 3.43 -4.06
N GLU A 12 -6.04 3.01 -4.77
CA GLU A 12 -6.00 3.05 -6.22
C GLU A 12 -6.70 1.82 -6.82
N PHE A 13 -7.33 2.01 -7.98
CA PHE A 13 -7.96 0.92 -8.73
C PHE A 13 -7.97 1.20 -10.23
N PHE A 14 -8.11 0.16 -11.04
CA PHE A 14 -8.29 0.27 -12.48
C PHE A 14 -9.74 0.01 -12.89
N LEU A 15 -10.19 0.71 -13.93
CA LEU A 15 -11.40 0.41 -14.68
C LEU A 15 -11.03 -0.09 -16.09
N PHE A 16 -11.38 -1.35 -16.36
CA PHE A 16 -11.18 -2.00 -17.64
C PHE A 16 -12.49 -2.25 -18.38
N GLU A 17 -12.40 -2.32 -19.71
CA GLU A 17 -13.48 -2.78 -20.57
C GLU A 17 -13.78 -4.28 -20.38
N LYS A 18 -14.92 -4.70 -20.91
CA LYS A 18 -15.32 -6.11 -20.98
C LYS A 18 -15.59 -6.49 -22.43
N GLU A 19 -15.06 -7.64 -22.84
CA GLU A 19 -15.39 -8.29 -24.11
C GLU A 19 -16.23 -9.53 -23.81
N ASP A 20 -17.44 -9.60 -24.35
CA ASP A 20 -18.40 -10.70 -24.12
C ASP A 20 -18.65 -11.01 -22.63
N GLY A 21 -18.60 -9.97 -21.78
CA GLY A 21 -18.77 -10.08 -20.33
C GLY A 21 -17.53 -10.52 -19.56
N VAL A 22 -16.42 -10.80 -20.25
CA VAL A 22 -15.12 -11.14 -19.65
C VAL A 22 -14.28 -9.88 -19.50
N PRO A 23 -13.69 -9.61 -18.31
CA PRO A 23 -12.76 -8.50 -18.14
C PRO A 23 -11.56 -8.59 -19.07
N THR A 24 -11.16 -7.47 -19.65
CA THR A 24 -9.91 -7.33 -20.42
C THR A 24 -8.87 -6.55 -19.61
N THR A 25 -7.70 -6.31 -20.21
CA THR A 25 -6.69 -5.36 -19.72
C THR A 25 -6.69 -4.07 -20.54
N THR A 26 -7.74 -3.81 -21.33
CA THR A 26 -7.90 -2.59 -22.12
C THR A 26 -8.50 -1.50 -21.22
N PRO A 27 -7.74 -0.43 -20.90
CA PRO A 27 -8.25 0.66 -20.07
C PRO A 27 -9.50 1.28 -20.70
N HIS A 28 -10.47 1.66 -19.88
CA HIS A 28 -11.70 2.29 -20.35
C HIS A 28 -11.51 3.73 -20.88
N ASP A 29 -10.37 4.36 -20.59
CA ASP A 29 -10.01 5.70 -21.05
C ASP A 29 -8.49 5.82 -21.32
N SER A 30 -8.03 7.03 -21.62
CA SER A 30 -6.60 7.34 -21.85
C SER A 30 -6.13 8.50 -20.98
N GLY A 31 -6.78 8.73 -19.84
CA GLY A 31 -6.42 9.79 -18.90
C GLY A 31 -5.08 9.54 -18.20
N GLY A 32 -4.53 10.61 -17.64
CA GLY A 32 -3.42 10.59 -16.71
C GLY A 32 -3.71 11.39 -15.44
N TYR A 33 -2.66 11.64 -14.65
CA TYR A 33 -2.78 12.21 -13.31
C TYR A 33 -3.50 13.58 -13.33
N PHE A 34 -4.63 13.67 -12.64
CA PHE A 34 -5.47 14.89 -12.55
C PHE A 34 -5.97 15.42 -13.90
N ASP A 35 -6.05 14.59 -14.94
CA ASP A 35 -6.68 14.98 -16.19
C ASP A 35 -8.19 15.22 -16.03
N PHE A 36 -8.75 16.00 -16.95
CA PHE A 36 -10.17 16.38 -17.00
C PHE A 36 -10.81 15.89 -18.32
N PRO A 37 -12.16 15.86 -18.42
CA PRO A 37 -12.82 15.61 -19.69
C PRO A 37 -12.34 16.58 -20.79
N PRO A 38 -12.20 16.12 -22.05
CA PRO A 38 -12.76 14.89 -22.60
C PRO A 38 -11.83 13.67 -22.56
N ILE A 39 -10.65 13.75 -21.91
CA ILE A 39 -9.69 12.65 -21.86
C ILE A 39 -10.08 11.67 -20.74
N ASP A 40 -10.42 12.21 -19.57
CA ASP A 40 -11.01 11.45 -18.47
C ASP A 40 -12.47 11.13 -18.77
N LEU A 41 -12.77 9.84 -18.95
CA LEU A 41 -14.13 9.34 -19.21
C LEU A 41 -14.78 8.78 -17.93
N ALA A 42 -14.04 8.76 -16.82
CA ALA A 42 -14.46 8.13 -15.58
C ALA A 42 -15.12 9.09 -14.57
N GLU A 43 -15.25 10.38 -14.88
CA GLU A 43 -15.84 11.36 -13.95
C GLU A 43 -17.24 10.93 -13.47
N ASP A 44 -18.10 10.47 -14.37
CA ASP A 44 -19.45 10.03 -14.04
C ASP A 44 -19.47 8.80 -13.13
N ILE A 45 -18.60 7.81 -13.39
CA ILE A 45 -18.54 6.59 -12.55
C ILE A 45 -17.89 6.88 -11.19
N ARG A 46 -16.83 7.69 -11.14
CA ARG A 46 -16.23 8.10 -9.86
C ARG A 46 -17.23 8.90 -9.03
N ARG A 47 -18.00 9.80 -9.65
CA ARG A 47 -19.09 10.54 -8.97
C ARG A 47 -20.15 9.59 -8.42
N ASP A 48 -20.60 8.60 -9.19
CA ASP A 48 -21.57 7.62 -8.71
C ASP A 48 -21.04 6.79 -7.52
N ILE A 49 -19.74 6.46 -7.52
CA ILE A 49 -19.08 5.78 -6.39
C ILE A 49 -19.04 6.69 -5.16
N VAL A 50 -18.62 7.94 -5.31
CA VAL A 50 -18.57 8.93 -4.22
C VAL A 50 -19.94 9.10 -3.58
N ILE A 51 -20.99 9.34 -4.37
CA ILE A 51 -22.36 9.51 -3.86
C ILE A 51 -22.82 8.28 -3.07
N ALA A 52 -22.62 7.08 -3.60
CA ALA A 52 -23.02 5.85 -2.92
C ALA A 52 -22.28 5.66 -1.58
N LEU A 53 -20.99 5.99 -1.53
CA LEU A 53 -20.21 5.92 -0.29
C LEU A 53 -20.64 6.96 0.74
N GLU A 54 -20.93 8.20 0.31
CA GLU A 54 -21.44 9.25 1.18
C GLU A 54 -22.81 8.86 1.79
N GLU A 55 -23.71 8.26 1.01
CA GLU A 55 -24.97 7.70 1.51
C GLU A 55 -24.78 6.58 2.55
N MET A 56 -23.63 5.89 2.48
CA MET A 56 -23.22 4.87 3.45
C MET A 56 -22.42 5.43 4.64
N GLY A 57 -22.29 6.77 4.74
CA GLY A 57 -21.65 7.45 5.86
C GLY A 57 -20.13 7.61 5.73
N PHE A 58 -19.56 7.48 4.53
CA PHE A 58 -18.19 7.89 4.26
C PHE A 58 -18.09 9.41 4.19
N GLU A 59 -16.97 9.96 4.67
CA GLU A 59 -16.58 11.34 4.42
C GLU A 59 -15.46 11.30 3.37
N ILE A 60 -15.81 11.57 2.11
CA ILE A 60 -14.87 11.54 0.98
C ILE A 60 -14.05 12.83 0.97
N GLU A 61 -12.73 12.70 0.84
CA GLU A 61 -11.79 13.84 0.84
C GLU A 61 -11.44 14.28 -0.59
N ALA A 62 -11.21 13.33 -1.48
CA ALA A 62 -10.84 13.59 -2.87
C ALA A 62 -11.24 12.45 -3.80
N SER A 63 -11.31 12.75 -5.10
CA SER A 63 -11.38 11.77 -6.17
C SER A 63 -10.69 12.33 -7.41
N HIS A 64 -9.82 11.55 -8.04
CA HIS A 64 -9.13 11.96 -9.25
C HIS A 64 -8.74 10.77 -10.13
N HIS A 65 -8.36 11.09 -11.36
CA HIS A 65 -7.65 10.17 -12.22
C HIS A 65 -6.19 10.03 -11.75
N GLU A 66 -5.68 8.81 -11.80
CA GLU A 66 -4.32 8.46 -11.38
C GLU A 66 -3.34 8.45 -12.56
N VAL A 67 -2.07 8.09 -12.33
CA VAL A 67 -1.00 8.21 -13.33
C VAL A 67 -1.20 7.33 -14.56
N ALA A 68 -1.67 6.08 -14.42
CA ALA A 68 -1.87 5.18 -15.56
C ALA A 68 -3.26 5.31 -16.18
N CYS A 69 -3.37 5.02 -17.48
CA CYS A 69 -4.66 5.01 -18.18
C CYS A 69 -5.66 4.06 -17.51
N GLY A 70 -6.89 4.54 -17.29
CA GLY A 70 -7.94 3.82 -16.58
C GLY A 70 -7.70 3.62 -15.08
N GLN A 71 -6.71 4.30 -14.48
CA GLN A 71 -6.43 4.25 -13.05
C GLN A 71 -7.11 5.41 -12.33
N HIS A 72 -7.65 5.13 -11.14
CA HIS A 72 -8.37 6.11 -10.34
C HIS A 72 -8.08 5.94 -8.86
N GLU A 73 -8.28 7.03 -8.12
CA GLU A 73 -8.19 7.08 -6.67
C GLU A 73 -9.41 7.81 -6.10
N ILE A 74 -9.87 7.33 -4.94
CA ILE A 74 -10.89 8.00 -4.13
C ILE A 74 -10.44 7.88 -2.68
N ASP A 75 -10.24 9.04 -2.06
CA ASP A 75 -9.78 9.14 -0.68
C ASP A 75 -10.96 9.37 0.25
N PHE A 76 -10.91 8.70 1.40
CA PHE A 76 -11.87 8.93 2.46
C PHE A 76 -11.16 9.16 3.79
N LYS A 77 -11.83 9.94 4.63
CA LYS A 77 -11.28 10.37 5.90
C LYS A 77 -10.92 9.20 6.79
N TYR A 78 -9.76 9.35 7.44
CA TYR A 78 -9.26 8.39 8.41
C TYR A 78 -10.26 8.15 9.56
N SER A 79 -10.17 6.97 10.15
CA SER A 79 -10.85 6.60 11.40
C SER A 79 -9.93 5.68 12.19
N ASP A 80 -10.41 5.20 13.34
CA ASP A 80 -9.76 4.09 14.04
C ASP A 80 -9.58 2.89 13.10
N ALA A 81 -8.51 2.13 13.33
CA ALA A 81 -8.07 1.08 12.42
C ALA A 81 -9.13 0.02 12.08
N LEU A 82 -10.00 -0.34 13.03
CA LEU A 82 -11.04 -1.34 12.79
C LEU A 82 -12.13 -0.79 11.87
N SER A 83 -12.67 0.38 12.20
CA SER A 83 -13.67 1.05 11.35
C SER A 83 -13.12 1.32 9.95
N THR A 84 -11.85 1.72 9.85
CA THR A 84 -11.20 1.92 8.56
C THR A 84 -11.05 0.61 7.78
N ALA A 85 -10.76 -0.52 8.42
CA ALA A 85 -10.67 -1.80 7.74
C ALA A 85 -12.03 -2.24 7.16
N ASP A 86 -13.13 -2.03 7.90
CA ASP A 86 -14.49 -2.23 7.40
C ASP A 86 -14.75 -1.35 6.18
N ARG A 87 -14.38 -0.07 6.25
CA ARG A 87 -14.53 0.89 5.15
C ARG A 87 -13.77 0.48 3.91
N VAL A 88 -12.54 -0.04 4.03
CA VAL A 88 -11.76 -0.57 2.90
C VAL A 88 -12.50 -1.69 2.18
N VAL A 89 -13.11 -2.62 2.92
CA VAL A 89 -13.88 -3.73 2.33
C VAL A 89 -15.13 -3.23 1.63
N ILE A 90 -15.87 -2.32 2.27
CA ILE A 90 -17.07 -1.70 1.71
C ILE A 90 -16.73 -0.91 0.44
N PHE A 91 -15.65 -0.11 0.46
CA PHE A 91 -15.18 0.64 -0.68
C PHE A 91 -14.95 -0.26 -1.90
N LYS A 92 -14.17 -1.34 -1.73
CA LYS A 92 -13.90 -2.31 -2.80
C LYS A 92 -15.19 -2.93 -3.35
N TYR A 93 -16.15 -3.23 -2.48
CA TYR A 93 -17.44 -3.80 -2.87
C TYR A 93 -18.30 -2.81 -3.67
N VAL A 94 -18.45 -1.58 -3.20
CA VAL A 94 -19.23 -0.51 -3.84
C VAL A 94 -18.64 -0.18 -5.21
N THR A 95 -17.33 0.05 -5.28
CA THR A 95 -16.61 0.35 -6.53
C THR A 95 -16.82 -0.74 -7.58
N LYS A 96 -16.67 -2.02 -7.21
CA LYS A 96 -16.92 -3.16 -8.12
C LYS A 96 -18.37 -3.28 -8.57
N THR A 97 -19.31 -3.00 -7.67
CA THR A 97 -20.76 -3.07 -7.95
C THR A 97 -21.15 -2.00 -8.96
N ILE A 98 -20.74 -0.75 -8.73
CA ILE A 98 -21.06 0.38 -9.62
C ILE A 98 -20.38 0.21 -10.98
N ALA A 99 -19.10 -0.20 -11.01
CA ALA A 99 -18.43 -0.50 -12.27
C ALA A 99 -19.16 -1.58 -13.07
N THR A 100 -19.61 -2.64 -12.40
CA THR A 100 -20.38 -3.71 -13.05
C THR A 100 -21.68 -3.19 -13.67
N ASN A 101 -22.40 -2.29 -12.99
CA ASN A 101 -23.62 -1.67 -13.51
C ASN A 101 -23.37 -0.75 -14.72
N LYS A 102 -22.14 -0.24 -14.87
CA LYS A 102 -21.71 0.57 -16.01
C LYS A 102 -21.01 -0.26 -17.10
N ASN A 103 -21.11 -1.59 -17.04
CA ASN A 103 -20.44 -2.53 -17.95
C ASN A 103 -18.90 -2.43 -17.95
N LEU A 104 -18.30 -1.93 -16.86
CA LEU A 104 -16.86 -1.88 -16.64
C LEU A 104 -16.44 -2.92 -15.60
N HIS A 105 -15.15 -3.23 -15.56
CA HIS A 105 -14.53 -4.09 -14.56
C HIS A 105 -13.59 -3.27 -13.68
N ALA A 106 -13.99 -3.03 -12.43
CA ALA A 106 -13.08 -2.47 -11.44
C ALA A 106 -12.19 -3.56 -10.86
N THR A 107 -10.87 -3.34 -10.87
CA THR A 107 -9.90 -4.23 -10.23
C THR A 107 -8.96 -3.46 -9.30
N PHE A 108 -8.62 -4.13 -8.21
CA PHE A 108 -7.71 -3.70 -7.15
C PHE A 108 -6.41 -4.51 -7.21
N MET A 109 -6.16 -5.14 -8.36
CA MET A 109 -4.95 -5.93 -8.61
C MET A 109 -3.72 -5.01 -8.59
N PRO A 110 -2.62 -5.38 -7.90
CA PRO A 110 -1.48 -4.48 -7.72
C PRO A 110 -0.81 -4.03 -9.02
N LYS A 111 -0.70 -4.93 -10.00
CA LYS A 111 -0.07 -4.65 -11.30
C LYS A 111 -0.82 -5.38 -12.42
N PRO A 112 -1.93 -4.83 -12.92
CA PRO A 112 -2.72 -5.46 -13.97
C PRO A 112 -2.07 -5.32 -15.36
N VAL A 113 -1.28 -4.26 -15.58
CA VAL A 113 -0.66 -3.96 -16.88
C VAL A 113 0.86 -3.82 -16.72
N PHE A 114 1.62 -4.54 -17.53
CA PHE A 114 3.08 -4.39 -17.60
C PHE A 114 3.44 -3.04 -18.22
N GLY A 115 4.45 -2.36 -17.67
CA GLY A 115 4.94 -1.10 -18.22
C GLY A 115 4.17 0.15 -17.81
N ALA A 116 3.05 0.03 -17.08
CA ALA A 116 2.25 1.12 -16.54
C ALA A 116 2.36 1.19 -15.00
N SER A 117 1.94 2.28 -14.36
CA SER A 117 1.83 2.34 -12.88
C SER A 117 0.92 1.23 -12.34
N GLY A 118 1.20 0.77 -11.11
CA GLY A 118 0.38 -0.22 -10.43
C GLY A 118 -0.48 0.43 -9.34
N SER A 119 -1.47 -0.28 -8.83
CA SER A 119 -2.36 0.22 -7.76
C SER A 119 -1.75 0.03 -6.37
N GLY A 120 -1.52 1.14 -5.68
CA GLY A 120 -1.15 1.20 -4.26
C GLY A 120 -2.34 1.27 -3.31
N MET A 121 -2.07 0.93 -2.05
CA MET A 121 -2.92 1.29 -0.91
C MET A 121 -2.07 2.03 0.11
N HIS A 122 -1.77 3.31 -0.09
CA HIS A 122 -0.92 4.03 0.86
C HIS A 122 -1.62 4.15 2.20
N ILE A 123 -0.96 3.75 3.29
CA ILE A 123 -1.58 3.73 4.61
C ILE A 123 -1.01 4.88 5.43
N ASN A 124 -1.79 5.96 5.54
CA ASN A 124 -1.53 7.01 6.50
C ASN A 124 -1.85 6.52 7.92
N THR A 125 -0.90 6.60 8.85
CA THR A 125 -1.03 6.08 10.23
C THR A 125 -0.69 7.15 11.26
N SER A 126 -1.48 7.23 12.32
CA SER A 126 -1.21 8.08 13.48
C SER A 126 -1.69 7.41 14.77
N LEU A 127 -1.05 7.76 15.90
CA LEU A 127 -1.47 7.31 17.23
C LEU A 127 -2.02 8.47 18.05
N PHE A 128 -3.10 8.21 18.77
CA PHE A 128 -3.76 9.15 19.66
C PHE A 128 -3.82 8.60 21.08
N ASP A 129 -3.62 9.45 22.08
CA ASP A 129 -3.80 9.07 23.48
C ASP A 129 -5.28 9.06 23.90
N LYS A 130 -5.55 8.69 25.16
CA LYS A 130 -6.91 8.67 25.73
C LYS A 130 -7.60 10.04 25.78
N ASN A 131 -6.85 11.13 25.63
CA ASN A 131 -7.37 12.50 25.60
C ASN A 131 -7.58 12.99 24.15
N ASN A 132 -7.49 12.09 23.16
CA ASN A 132 -7.57 12.41 21.74
C ASN A 132 -6.49 13.39 21.27
N LYS A 133 -5.30 13.37 21.90
CA LYS A 133 -4.12 14.09 21.43
C LYS A 133 -3.30 13.19 20.50
N ASN A 134 -2.96 13.70 19.32
CA ASN A 134 -2.05 13.03 18.40
C ASN A 134 -0.65 12.96 19.03
N VAL A 135 -0.18 11.75 19.35
CA VAL A 135 1.11 11.55 20.02
C VAL A 135 2.29 11.51 19.05
N PHE A 136 2.04 11.52 17.73
CA PHE A 136 3.12 11.67 16.75
C PHE A 136 3.58 13.12 16.61
N SER A 137 2.72 14.09 16.93
CA SER A 137 3.04 15.52 16.82
C SER A 137 3.78 16.03 18.05
N ASP A 138 4.89 16.72 17.83
CA ASP A 138 5.55 17.51 18.86
C ASP A 138 6.21 18.75 18.25
N HIS A 139 5.69 19.94 18.58
CA HIS A 139 6.18 21.21 18.06
C HIS A 139 7.59 21.61 18.54
N ASP A 140 8.06 21.02 19.64
CA ASP A 140 9.36 21.33 20.21
C ASP A 140 10.47 20.43 19.62
N CYS A 141 10.07 19.35 18.94
CA CYS A 141 10.98 18.43 18.27
C CYS A 141 11.28 18.87 16.83
N ASP A 142 12.40 18.36 16.31
CA ASP A 142 12.79 18.60 14.94
C ASP A 142 11.71 18.16 13.94
N HIS A 143 11.52 18.98 12.90
CA HIS A 143 10.45 18.84 11.93
C HIS A 143 9.02 18.69 12.52
N GLY A 144 8.78 18.99 13.80
CA GLY A 144 7.46 18.87 14.43
C GLY A 144 7.01 17.44 14.76
N ILE A 145 7.95 16.49 14.82
CA ILE A 145 7.69 15.05 14.98
C ILE A 145 8.27 14.54 16.29
N SER A 146 7.44 13.91 17.11
CA SER A 146 7.84 13.35 18.40
C SER A 146 8.79 12.15 18.29
N ASP A 147 9.51 11.86 19.37
CA ASP A 147 10.26 10.60 19.51
C ASP A 147 9.34 9.36 19.40
N THR A 148 8.07 9.48 19.82
CA THR A 148 7.10 8.38 19.69
C THR A 148 6.87 8.00 18.22
N ALA A 149 6.75 9.01 17.34
CA ALA A 149 6.63 8.78 15.91
C ALA A 149 7.93 8.20 15.33
N ARG A 150 9.09 8.75 15.70
CA ARG A 150 10.39 8.22 15.27
C ARG A 150 10.55 6.74 15.64
N TYR A 151 10.26 6.38 16.89
CA TYR A 151 10.34 4.99 17.33
C TYR A 151 9.30 4.08 16.66
N PHE A 152 8.11 4.61 16.35
CA PHE A 152 7.13 3.86 15.55
C PHE A 152 7.67 3.54 14.15
N ILE A 153 8.30 4.52 13.49
CA ILE A 153 8.97 4.32 12.19
C ILE A 153 10.09 3.28 12.34
N GLY A 154 10.92 3.37 13.38
CA GLY A 154 12.03 2.45 13.60
C GLY A 154 11.58 0.99 13.78
N GLY A 155 10.50 0.77 14.53
CA GLY A 155 9.86 -0.53 14.64
C GLY A 155 9.31 -1.01 13.30
N LEU A 156 8.59 -0.15 12.58
CA LEU A 156 8.02 -0.51 11.29
C LEU A 156 9.10 -0.88 10.27
N LEU A 157 10.20 -0.13 10.18
CA LEU A 157 11.35 -0.44 9.32
C LEU A 157 12.03 -1.76 9.71
N THR A 158 12.17 -2.03 11.01
CA THR A 158 12.78 -3.28 11.51
C THR A 158 12.02 -4.52 11.04
N HIS A 159 10.69 -4.45 11.02
CA HIS A 159 9.82 -5.58 10.70
C HIS A 159 9.31 -5.55 9.25
N ILE A 160 9.74 -4.59 8.43
CA ILE A 160 9.03 -4.25 7.19
C ILE A 160 9.04 -5.37 6.16
N LYS A 161 10.08 -6.20 6.15
CA LYS A 161 10.17 -7.35 5.25
C LYS A 161 9.13 -8.43 5.58
N ALA A 162 8.85 -8.65 6.87
CA ALA A 162 7.79 -9.55 7.31
C ALA A 162 6.40 -8.95 7.11
N VAL A 163 6.23 -7.66 7.44
CA VAL A 163 4.99 -6.90 7.17
C VAL A 163 4.65 -6.94 5.67
N THR A 164 5.65 -6.90 4.79
CA THR A 164 5.48 -6.94 3.34
C THR A 164 4.71 -8.18 2.89
N ALA A 165 4.93 -9.35 3.47
CA ALA A 165 4.14 -10.55 3.13
C ALA A 165 2.64 -10.33 3.35
N ILE A 166 2.26 -9.59 4.40
CA ILE A 166 0.86 -9.34 4.74
C ILE A 166 0.26 -8.21 3.91
N THR A 167 1.03 -7.14 3.68
CA THR A 167 0.57 -5.94 2.96
C THR A 167 0.66 -6.08 1.45
N ASN A 168 1.39 -7.08 0.95
CA ASN A 168 1.62 -7.41 -0.46
C ASN A 168 1.46 -8.92 -0.69
N PRO A 169 0.27 -9.50 -0.42
CA PRO A 169 0.13 -10.94 -0.24
C PRO A 169 0.08 -11.76 -1.53
N LEU A 170 0.04 -11.12 -2.71
CA LEU A 170 -0.07 -11.81 -3.99
C LEU A 170 1.28 -11.89 -4.69
N VAL A 171 1.45 -12.90 -5.54
CA VAL A 171 2.59 -12.94 -6.48
C VAL A 171 2.64 -11.66 -7.34
N ASN A 172 1.47 -11.13 -7.71
CA ASN A 172 1.35 -9.92 -8.53
C ASN A 172 1.80 -8.64 -7.80
N SER A 173 1.73 -8.60 -6.46
CA SER A 173 2.19 -7.47 -5.65
C SER A 173 3.65 -7.12 -5.94
N TYR A 174 4.50 -8.14 -6.09
CA TYR A 174 5.93 -7.97 -6.37
C TYR A 174 6.23 -7.53 -7.80
N LYS A 175 5.22 -7.51 -8.69
CA LYS A 175 5.32 -6.89 -10.02
C LYS A 175 5.01 -5.39 -9.96
N ARG A 176 4.36 -4.91 -8.89
CA ARG A 176 4.22 -3.48 -8.57
C ARG A 176 5.48 -2.92 -7.92
N LEU A 177 6.09 -3.66 -6.99
CA LEU A 177 7.31 -3.25 -6.25
C LEU A 177 8.58 -3.32 -7.12
N VAL A 178 8.61 -2.52 -8.18
CA VAL A 178 9.72 -2.39 -9.12
C VAL A 178 10.01 -0.90 -9.33
N SER A 179 11.29 -0.54 -9.43
CA SER A 179 11.71 0.85 -9.63
C SER A 179 11.14 1.45 -10.93
N GLY A 180 10.86 2.76 -10.92
CA GLY A 180 10.42 3.53 -12.10
C GLY A 180 8.90 3.75 -12.23
N TYR A 181 8.10 3.31 -11.26
CA TYR A 181 6.62 3.44 -11.28
C TYR A 181 6.03 4.00 -9.97
N GLU A 182 6.76 4.89 -9.29
CA GLU A 182 6.41 5.52 -7.99
C GLU A 182 6.18 4.57 -6.79
N ALA A 183 6.24 3.25 -7.01
CA ALA A 183 6.17 2.24 -5.96
C ALA A 183 7.51 2.10 -5.21
N PRO A 184 7.50 2.10 -3.87
CA PRO A 184 8.72 2.05 -3.09
C PRO A 184 9.35 0.65 -3.13
N VAL A 185 10.66 0.59 -3.40
CA VAL A 185 11.44 -0.67 -3.36
C VAL A 185 12.48 -0.65 -2.24
N TYR A 186 12.95 0.54 -1.87
CA TYR A 186 14.04 0.73 -0.92
C TYR A 186 13.52 0.98 0.49
N ILE A 187 14.09 0.28 1.48
CA ILE A 187 13.72 0.39 2.89
C ILE A 187 14.32 1.68 3.46
N THR A 188 13.54 2.74 3.33
CA THR A 188 13.94 4.10 3.73
C THR A 188 12.75 4.84 4.32
N TRP A 189 13.05 5.87 5.10
CA TRP A 189 12.04 6.85 5.49
C TRP A 189 12.54 8.25 5.16
N SER A 190 11.61 9.17 4.95
CA SER A 190 11.91 10.56 4.66
C SER A 190 10.81 11.49 5.15
N TRP A 191 11.09 12.79 5.04
CA TRP A 191 10.09 13.84 5.26
C TRP A 191 9.06 13.86 4.13
N ALA A 192 9.01 14.92 3.33
CA ALA A 192 7.98 15.06 2.29
C ALA A 192 8.29 14.31 0.97
N ASN A 193 9.39 13.56 0.88
CA ASN A 193 9.87 12.92 -0.34
C ASN A 193 9.03 11.67 -0.69
N ARG A 194 8.58 11.58 -1.96
CA ARG A 194 7.70 10.51 -2.47
C ARG A 194 8.45 9.25 -2.93
N SER A 195 9.78 9.26 -2.95
CA SER A 195 10.60 8.10 -3.36
C SER A 195 10.83 7.08 -2.23
N SER A 196 10.57 7.46 -0.98
CA SER A 196 10.81 6.62 0.19
C SER A 196 9.67 5.66 0.49
N LEU A 197 9.98 4.60 1.21
CA LEU A 197 8.99 3.61 1.66
C LEU A 197 8.03 4.17 2.71
N ILE A 198 8.59 4.89 3.70
CA ILE A 198 7.82 5.63 4.69
C ILE A 198 8.03 7.12 4.46
N ARG A 199 6.94 7.84 4.26
CA ARG A 199 6.94 9.29 4.09
C ARG A 199 6.30 9.94 5.31
N VAL A 200 6.78 11.11 5.72
CA VAL A 200 6.14 11.94 6.75
C VAL A 200 5.56 13.19 6.08
N PRO A 201 4.26 13.22 5.75
CA PRO A 201 3.62 14.36 5.09
C PRO A 201 3.83 15.67 5.84
N ALA A 202 3.75 16.80 5.15
CA ALA A 202 4.02 18.14 5.73
C ALA A 202 2.97 18.60 6.77
N ALA A 203 1.80 17.98 6.83
CA ALA A 203 0.76 18.31 7.79
C ALA A 203 1.23 18.08 9.24
N ARG A 204 0.81 18.95 10.17
CA ARG A 204 1.22 18.93 11.59
C ARG A 204 0.03 19.03 12.55
N GLY A 205 0.29 18.90 13.84
CA GLY A 205 -0.72 18.93 14.90
C GLY A 205 -1.59 17.69 14.85
N SER A 206 -2.91 17.85 14.76
CA SER A 206 -3.82 16.71 14.62
C SER A 206 -3.60 15.92 13.32
N GLY A 207 -3.07 16.56 12.27
CA GLY A 207 -2.80 15.93 10.97
C GLY A 207 -1.45 15.23 10.84
N THR A 208 -0.62 15.24 11.90
CA THR A 208 0.69 14.57 11.90
C THR A 208 0.53 13.06 11.76
N ARG A 209 1.19 12.47 10.77
CA ARG A 209 1.08 11.04 10.44
C ARG A 209 2.31 10.56 9.70
N ILE A 210 2.44 9.24 9.58
CA ILE A 210 3.38 8.60 8.65
C ILE A 210 2.57 7.93 7.54
N GLU A 211 3.13 7.84 6.35
CA GLU A 211 2.51 7.25 5.17
C GLU A 211 3.37 6.05 4.75
N LEU A 212 2.86 4.84 4.92
CA LEU A 212 3.51 3.63 4.43
C LEU A 212 2.99 3.35 3.01
N ARG A 213 3.88 3.39 2.01
CA ARG A 213 3.52 3.36 0.58
C ARG A 213 3.59 1.97 -0.08
N SER A 214 4.26 1.00 0.56
CA SER A 214 4.38 -0.35 0.00
C SER A 214 3.08 -1.15 -0.07
N PRO A 215 2.09 -1.05 0.84
CA PRO A 215 0.89 -1.86 0.78
C PRO A 215 0.14 -1.66 -0.54
N ASP A 216 -0.54 -2.71 -0.95
CA ASP A 216 -1.40 -2.67 -2.13
C ASP A 216 -2.85 -3.06 -1.76
N PRO A 217 -3.82 -2.76 -2.64
CA PRO A 217 -5.22 -3.02 -2.37
C PRO A 217 -5.60 -4.51 -2.37
N SER A 218 -4.69 -5.45 -2.61
CA SER A 218 -4.98 -6.88 -2.50
C SER A 218 -4.93 -7.37 -1.06
N CYS A 219 -4.25 -6.63 -0.16
CA CYS A 219 -4.11 -7.06 1.22
C CYS A 219 -5.44 -7.08 1.99
N ASN A 220 -5.49 -7.95 2.99
CA ASN A 220 -6.54 -7.96 3.99
C ASN A 220 -6.28 -6.77 4.95
N PRO A 221 -7.15 -5.74 4.99
CA PRO A 221 -6.87 -4.52 5.73
C PRO A 221 -6.77 -4.75 7.24
N TYR A 222 -7.52 -5.72 7.78
CA TYR A 222 -7.47 -6.05 9.20
C TYR A 222 -6.10 -6.62 9.59
N LEU A 223 -5.58 -7.57 8.81
CA LEU A 223 -4.27 -8.17 9.05
C LEU A 223 -3.14 -7.16 8.80
N ALA A 224 -3.25 -6.37 7.73
CA ALA A 224 -2.28 -5.33 7.41
C ALA A 224 -2.16 -4.29 8.54
N PHE A 225 -3.29 -3.76 9.02
CA PHE A 225 -3.28 -2.78 10.12
C PHE A 225 -2.80 -3.39 11.44
N ALA A 226 -3.16 -4.65 11.74
CA ALA A 226 -2.65 -5.35 12.92
C ALA A 226 -1.12 -5.52 12.88
N ALA A 227 -0.56 -5.93 11.74
CA ALA A 227 0.88 -6.07 11.56
C ALA A 227 1.61 -4.73 11.70
N ILE A 228 1.12 -3.68 11.02
CA ILE A 228 1.67 -2.32 11.10
C ILE A 228 1.66 -1.80 12.54
N LEU A 229 0.54 -1.96 13.25
CA LEU A 229 0.40 -1.54 14.63
C LEU A 229 1.39 -2.28 15.53
N ALA A 230 1.47 -3.61 15.42
CA ALA A 230 2.35 -4.41 16.25
C ALA A 230 3.82 -4.03 16.04
N SER A 231 4.26 -3.90 14.78
CA SER A 231 5.63 -3.48 14.45
C SER A 231 5.96 -2.09 14.98
N GLY A 232 5.07 -1.12 14.81
CA GLY A 232 5.29 0.24 15.32
C GLY A 232 5.27 0.32 16.86
N LEU A 233 4.42 -0.47 17.53
CA LEU A 233 4.41 -0.53 19.00
C LEU A 233 5.66 -1.21 19.56
N ASP A 234 6.22 -2.22 18.88
CA ASP A 234 7.50 -2.81 19.26
C ASP A 234 8.62 -1.76 19.20
N GLY A 235 8.64 -0.98 18.12
CA GLY A 235 9.52 0.18 17.97
C GLY A 235 9.45 1.16 19.14
N ILE A 236 8.24 1.60 19.52
CA ILE A 236 8.05 2.51 20.66
C ILE A 236 8.50 1.86 21.98
N LYS A 237 8.15 0.59 22.20
CA LYS A 237 8.49 -0.14 23.42
C LYS A 237 10.00 -0.28 23.60
N ASN A 238 10.71 -0.57 22.52
CA ASN A 238 12.15 -0.84 22.53
C ASN A 238 12.99 0.41 22.16
N LYS A 239 12.34 1.55 21.88
CA LYS A 239 12.96 2.80 21.46
C LYS A 239 13.89 2.63 20.26
N ILE A 240 13.42 1.91 19.25
CA ILE A 240 14.20 1.60 18.05
C ILE A 240 14.35 2.88 17.23
N ASP A 241 15.58 3.36 17.04
CA ASP A 241 15.86 4.53 16.22
C ASP A 241 15.70 4.17 14.72
N PRO A 242 14.91 4.92 13.93
CA PRO A 242 14.77 4.68 12.49
C PRO A 242 16.01 5.06 11.67
N GLY A 243 17.04 5.64 12.30
CA GLY A 243 18.19 6.22 11.60
C GLY A 243 17.86 7.56 10.97
N GLU A 244 18.80 8.09 10.19
CA GLU A 244 18.62 9.36 9.49
C GLU A 244 17.63 9.22 8.32
N PRO A 245 16.78 10.22 8.07
CA PRO A 245 15.90 10.23 6.91
C PRO A 245 16.71 10.42 5.61
N ILE A 246 16.26 9.79 4.53
CA ILE A 246 16.86 9.97 3.19
C ILE A 246 16.14 11.12 2.48
N GLU A 247 16.83 12.24 2.28
CA GLU A 247 16.25 13.41 1.61
C GLU A 247 16.36 13.35 0.08
N GLU A 248 17.32 12.58 -0.44
CA GLU A 248 17.62 12.46 -1.86
C GLU A 248 16.56 11.63 -2.62
N ASN A 249 16.44 11.85 -3.93
CA ASN A 249 15.58 11.03 -4.77
C ASN A 249 16.25 9.67 -5.02
N ILE A 250 15.77 8.63 -4.34
CA ILE A 250 16.39 7.30 -4.39
C ILE A 250 16.31 6.68 -5.79
N TYR A 251 15.34 7.10 -6.61
CA TYR A 251 15.24 6.62 -8.00
C TYR A 251 16.35 7.14 -8.92
N GLU A 252 17.04 8.21 -8.52
CA GLU A 252 18.16 8.78 -9.25
C GLU A 252 19.51 8.23 -8.76
N MET A 253 19.52 7.56 -7.59
CA MET A 253 20.72 6.94 -7.05
C MET A 253 21.10 5.71 -7.86
N ASP A 254 22.39 5.55 -8.13
CA ASP A 254 22.91 4.33 -8.72
C ASP A 254 23.07 3.19 -7.67
N PHE A 255 23.37 1.99 -8.16
CA PHE A 255 23.52 0.81 -7.29
C PHE A 255 24.66 0.96 -6.26
N HIS A 256 25.73 1.69 -6.61
CA HIS A 256 26.85 1.93 -5.69
C HIS A 256 26.43 2.89 -4.58
N GLU A 257 25.75 4.00 -4.92
CA GLU A 257 25.23 4.97 -3.96
C GLU A 257 24.25 4.33 -2.96
N ILE A 258 23.34 3.48 -3.45
CA ILE A 258 22.39 2.73 -2.60
C ILE A 258 23.13 1.79 -1.64
N THR A 259 24.14 1.08 -2.15
CA THR A 259 24.92 0.12 -1.35
C THR A 259 25.77 0.83 -0.30
N ASP A 260 26.43 1.92 -0.68
CA ASP A 260 27.29 2.72 0.19
C ASP A 260 26.48 3.42 1.29
N ALA A 261 25.23 3.80 1.00
CA ALA A 261 24.28 4.32 1.98
C ALA A 261 23.68 3.22 2.90
N GLY A 262 23.98 1.94 2.66
CA GLY A 262 23.46 0.82 3.44
C GLY A 262 21.95 0.62 3.28
N ILE A 263 21.38 1.06 2.16
CA ILE A 263 19.94 1.01 1.91
C ILE A 263 19.56 -0.41 1.45
N ASP A 264 18.77 -1.09 2.27
CA ASP A 264 18.23 -2.42 1.96
C ASP A 264 16.96 -2.31 1.09
N THR A 265 16.51 -3.42 0.54
CA THR A 265 15.33 -3.49 -0.36
C THR A 265 14.23 -4.36 0.22
N LEU A 266 12.99 -4.08 -0.19
CA LEU A 266 11.86 -4.95 0.07
C LEU A 266 12.06 -6.33 -0.58
N PRO A 267 11.43 -7.39 -0.04
CA PRO A 267 11.45 -8.70 -0.68
C PRO A 267 10.96 -8.60 -2.12
N THR A 268 11.66 -9.27 -3.03
CA THR A 268 11.39 -9.22 -4.49
C THR A 268 10.38 -10.28 -4.96
N SER A 269 9.90 -11.12 -4.04
CA SER A 269 8.95 -12.20 -4.34
C SER A 269 8.13 -12.57 -3.11
N LEU A 270 6.97 -13.20 -3.34
CA LEU A 270 6.12 -13.72 -2.28
C LEU A 270 6.86 -14.73 -1.41
N SER A 271 7.61 -15.67 -2.02
CA SER A 271 8.38 -16.66 -1.27
C SER A 271 9.37 -16.03 -0.31
N LEU A 272 10.14 -15.04 -0.76
CA LEU A 272 11.13 -14.38 0.08
C LEU A 272 10.45 -13.59 1.21
N ALA A 273 9.32 -12.95 0.95
CA ALA A 273 8.57 -12.27 2.00
C ALA A 273 8.02 -13.25 3.05
N LEU A 274 7.60 -14.45 2.63
CA LEU A 274 7.16 -15.51 3.56
C LEU A 274 8.31 -16.00 4.44
N GLU A 275 9.54 -16.11 3.93
CA GLU A 275 10.72 -16.44 4.74
C GLU A 275 11.00 -15.36 5.82
N TYR A 276 10.88 -14.08 5.45
CA TYR A 276 11.00 -12.99 6.43
C TYR A 276 9.87 -13.02 7.46
N LEU A 277 8.64 -13.33 7.05
CA LEU A 277 7.51 -13.49 7.97
C LEU A 277 7.71 -14.67 8.93
N GLU A 278 8.25 -15.79 8.46
CA GLU A 278 8.57 -16.97 9.28
C GLU A 278 9.66 -16.70 10.34
N SER A 279 10.53 -15.72 10.11
CA SER A 279 11.58 -15.33 11.07
C SER A 279 11.19 -14.18 12.00
N ASP A 280 10.03 -13.54 11.80
CA ASP A 280 9.59 -12.39 12.59
C ASP A 280 8.53 -12.73 13.64
N ALA A 281 8.97 -12.90 14.89
CA ALA A 281 8.09 -13.26 16.00
C ALA A 281 7.07 -12.16 16.37
N VAL A 282 7.36 -10.88 16.12
CA VAL A 282 6.45 -9.77 16.43
C VAL A 282 5.27 -9.80 15.49
N VAL A 283 5.53 -9.91 14.18
CA VAL A 283 4.47 -9.98 13.18
C VAL A 283 3.69 -11.28 13.32
N GLN A 284 4.34 -12.43 13.53
CA GLN A 284 3.64 -13.70 13.81
C GLN A 284 2.67 -13.60 14.98
N ALA A 285 3.11 -13.04 16.11
CA ALA A 285 2.28 -12.87 17.29
C ALA A 285 1.11 -11.91 17.04
N ALA A 286 1.29 -10.90 16.17
CA ALA A 286 0.24 -9.95 15.81
C ALA A 286 -0.93 -10.61 15.06
N LEU A 287 -0.66 -11.59 14.20
CA LEU A 287 -1.68 -12.37 13.52
C LEU A 287 -2.34 -13.40 14.46
N GLY A 288 -1.55 -13.96 15.39
CA GLY A 288 -1.95 -15.08 16.22
C GLY A 288 -1.89 -16.41 15.45
N GLU A 289 -1.70 -17.51 16.19
CA GLU A 289 -1.38 -18.84 15.66
C GLU A 289 -2.30 -19.28 14.51
N HIS A 290 -3.62 -19.21 14.72
CA HIS A 290 -4.59 -19.68 13.73
C HIS A 290 -4.51 -18.89 12.40
N ALA A 291 -4.51 -17.56 12.47
CA ALA A 291 -4.49 -16.72 11.27
C ALA A 291 -3.13 -16.79 10.57
N TYR A 292 -2.04 -16.79 11.34
CA TYR A 292 -0.69 -16.96 10.81
C TYR A 292 -0.52 -18.28 10.04
N THR A 293 -0.87 -19.42 10.65
CA THR A 293 -0.74 -20.73 10.00
C THR A 293 -1.62 -20.82 8.74
N ALA A 294 -2.84 -20.30 8.79
CA ALA A 294 -3.73 -20.28 7.63
C ALA A 294 -3.17 -19.40 6.50
N PHE A 295 -2.65 -18.21 6.85
CA PHE A 295 -2.05 -17.28 5.90
C PHE A 295 -0.83 -17.91 5.20
N MET A 296 0.15 -18.41 5.97
CA MET A 296 1.35 -19.06 5.43
C MET A 296 1.01 -20.19 4.48
N ARG A 297 0.02 -21.02 4.84
CA ARG A 297 -0.42 -22.14 4.00
C ARG A 297 -0.99 -21.69 2.65
N VAL A 298 -1.85 -20.67 2.66
CA VAL A 298 -2.50 -20.17 1.43
C VAL A 298 -1.50 -19.46 0.54
N ALA A 299 -0.69 -18.55 1.10
CA ALA A 299 0.30 -17.80 0.34
C ALA A 299 1.41 -18.71 -0.23
N ALA A 300 1.87 -19.71 0.53
CA ALA A 300 2.82 -20.69 0.02
C ALA A 300 2.23 -21.55 -1.11
N ALA A 301 0.95 -21.94 -1.01
CA ALA A 301 0.27 -22.67 -2.07
C ALA A 301 0.13 -21.84 -3.35
N GLU A 302 -0.21 -20.55 -3.25
CA GLU A 302 -0.25 -19.62 -4.40
C GLU A 302 1.12 -19.51 -5.07
N TRP A 303 2.19 -19.35 -4.29
CA TRP A 303 3.54 -19.31 -4.83
C TRP A 303 3.93 -20.60 -5.55
N GLU A 304 3.63 -21.75 -4.95
CA GLU A 304 3.93 -23.06 -5.55
C GLU A 304 3.12 -23.30 -6.83
N GLU A 305 1.86 -22.87 -6.88
CA GLU A 305 1.06 -22.91 -8.11
C GLU A 305 1.65 -22.02 -9.21
N TYR A 306 2.11 -20.81 -8.85
CA TYR A 306 2.72 -19.87 -9.79
C TYR A 306 4.05 -20.36 -10.36
N ARG A 307 4.98 -20.80 -9.51
CA ARG A 307 6.36 -21.13 -9.92
C ARG A 307 6.47 -22.31 -10.88
N VAL A 308 5.45 -23.17 -10.93
CA VAL A 308 5.42 -24.36 -11.82
C VAL A 308 4.75 -24.05 -13.16
N GLN A 309 4.16 -22.88 -13.33
CA GLN A 309 3.62 -22.44 -14.61
C GLN A 309 4.77 -22.14 -15.58
N VAL A 310 4.59 -22.52 -16.84
CA VAL A 310 5.46 -22.06 -17.94
C VAL A 310 4.77 -20.88 -18.61
N HIS A 311 5.32 -19.68 -18.41
CA HIS A 311 4.72 -18.47 -18.95
C HIS A 311 5.07 -18.25 -20.42
N GLN A 312 4.20 -17.54 -21.15
CA GLN A 312 4.46 -17.20 -22.56
C GLN A 312 5.80 -16.48 -22.75
N TRP A 313 6.21 -15.63 -21.80
CA TRP A 313 7.50 -14.94 -21.81
C TRP A 313 8.69 -15.91 -21.91
N GLU A 314 8.63 -17.05 -21.22
CA GLU A 314 9.68 -18.08 -21.26
C GLU A 314 9.70 -18.79 -22.61
N LEU A 315 8.53 -19.09 -23.18
CA LEU A 315 8.43 -19.71 -24.50
C LEU A 315 8.97 -18.76 -25.59
N ASP A 316 8.60 -17.50 -25.56
CA ASP A 316 9.05 -16.50 -26.53
C ASP A 316 10.57 -16.30 -26.46
N ARG A 317 11.16 -16.37 -25.26
CA ARG A 317 12.59 -16.16 -25.04
C ARG A 317 13.42 -17.41 -25.32
N TYR A 318 13.01 -18.57 -24.83
CA TYR A 318 13.87 -19.76 -24.78
C TYR A 318 13.55 -20.77 -25.86
N LEU A 319 12.28 -20.99 -26.22
CA LEU A 319 11.87 -22.09 -27.11
C LEU A 319 12.48 -22.02 -28.51
N ARG A 320 12.83 -20.81 -28.98
CA ARG A 320 13.46 -20.60 -30.29
C ARG A 320 14.98 -20.43 -30.21
N LEU A 321 15.53 -20.18 -29.03
CA LEU A 321 16.96 -19.89 -28.84
C LEU A 321 17.76 -21.11 -28.36
N LEU A 322 17.14 -21.98 -27.56
CA LEU A 322 17.71 -23.24 -27.07
C LEU A 322 17.15 -24.42 -27.86
#